data_AF-A0A9W9THQ4-F1
#
_entry.id   AF-A0A9W9THQ4-F1
#
_cell.length_a   1.000
_cell.length_b   1.000
_cell.length_c   1.000
_cell.angle_alpha   90.00
_cell.angle_beta   90.00
_cell.angle_gamma   90.00
#
_symmetry.space_group_name_H-M   'P 1'
#
loop_
_entity.id
_entity.type
_entity.pdbx_description
1 polymer ?
#
loop_
_entity_poly.entity_id
_entity_poly.type
_entity_poly.pdbx_seq_one_letter_code
_entity_poly.pdbx_strand_id
1 'polypeptide(L)'
;MSKTLEEFALLEPLWDKAIQFPSDVSLEEKHRMMEWPPLEEMQANAKRFLGISLEDLLQKAVTNAESLTYAECRLVRDQFRIKRMIEMGDGWNRSQWSRKCPNLFTKRFQAQEAILTANELKAVQAVDEIFYRKQNEELEAREAERQKKPPQDMPQEWVQNIIDREGDKSWGCVFYHQKTMAGWNEFMELFSAVLEMPHFCPGYEEIQDHKFAQFIPFETEKNDLILLQQDFRNRRERDDLKPGVLKNVLFLVTDEARLSCGTAHECSQIFWGYLWAIDPDWPLSEVDKDGYNGRLKIHINFIFFRFYEFMSMEFSLKDLWLDFQYVKSNNLYPGVDMDSWGLTHLDKPKWPFN
;
A
#
# COMPACT_ATOMS: atom_id res chain seq x y z
N MET A 1 -8.43 -17.33 13.63
CA MET A 1 -9.30 -16.44 14.40
C MET A 1 -10.72 -16.67 13.92
N SER A 2 -11.67 -16.90 14.82
CA SER A 2 -13.08 -17.10 14.47
C SER A 2 -13.63 -15.82 13.84
N LYS A 3 -14.25 -15.96 12.66
CA LYS A 3 -14.83 -14.86 11.86
C LYS A 3 -16.31 -14.66 12.18
N THR A 4 -16.97 -15.66 12.74
CA THR A 4 -18.38 -15.59 13.16
C THR A 4 -18.55 -15.94 14.65
N LEU A 5 -19.71 -15.57 15.20
CA LEU A 5 -20.07 -15.90 16.59
C LEU A 5 -20.22 -17.41 16.78
N GLU A 6 -20.71 -18.11 15.75
CA GLU A 6 -20.86 -19.57 15.75
C GLU A 6 -19.49 -20.24 15.81
N GLU A 7 -18.54 -19.83 14.96
CA GLU A 7 -17.16 -20.31 15.02
C GLU A 7 -16.47 -20.01 16.36
N PHE A 8 -16.84 -18.92 17.01
CA PHE A 8 -16.32 -18.55 18.32
C PHE A 8 -16.95 -19.41 19.44
N ALA A 9 -18.25 -19.70 19.35
CA ALA A 9 -18.94 -20.58 20.29
C ALA A 9 -18.45 -22.04 20.22
N LEU A 10 -17.88 -22.48 19.09
CA LEU A 10 -17.23 -23.80 18.98
C LEU A 10 -16.02 -23.96 19.93
N LEU A 11 -15.48 -22.88 20.47
CA LEU A 11 -14.40 -22.93 21.47
C LEU A 11 -14.92 -23.14 22.91
N GLU A 12 -16.23 -23.02 23.14
CA GLU A 12 -16.83 -23.14 24.46
C GLU A 12 -16.48 -24.44 25.21
N PRO A 13 -16.49 -25.63 24.58
CA PRO A 13 -16.10 -26.86 25.26
C PRO A 13 -14.63 -26.86 25.70
N LEU A 14 -13.74 -26.18 24.96
CA LEU A 14 -12.34 -26.03 25.35
C LEU A 14 -12.21 -25.09 26.56
N TRP A 15 -13.00 -24.01 26.60
CA TRP A 15 -13.06 -23.13 27.78
C TRP A 15 -13.61 -23.85 29.01
N ASP A 16 -14.64 -24.68 28.86
CA ASP A 16 -15.16 -25.51 29.96
C ASP A 16 -14.10 -26.50 30.47
N LYS A 17 -13.37 -27.15 29.56
CA LYS A 17 -12.22 -28.01 29.90
C LYS A 17 -11.16 -27.22 30.66
N ALA A 18 -10.78 -26.04 30.19
CA ALA A 18 -9.78 -25.19 30.81
C ALA A 18 -10.14 -24.76 32.23
N ILE A 19 -11.42 -24.45 32.48
CA ILE A 19 -11.91 -24.04 33.79
C ILE A 19 -11.92 -25.22 34.77
N GLN A 20 -12.32 -26.41 34.31
CA GLN A 20 -12.46 -27.59 35.18
C GLN A 20 -11.14 -28.33 35.40
N PHE A 21 -10.31 -28.44 34.36
CA PHE A 21 -9.09 -29.24 34.32
C PHE A 21 -7.94 -28.48 33.63
N PRO A 22 -7.44 -27.37 34.21
CA PRO A 22 -6.43 -26.53 33.57
C PRO A 22 -5.12 -27.27 33.26
N SER A 23 -4.75 -28.28 34.07
CA SER A 23 -3.57 -29.12 33.85
C SER A 23 -3.66 -30.02 32.61
N ASP A 24 -4.87 -30.29 32.13
CA ASP A 24 -5.13 -31.24 31.02
C ASP A 24 -5.18 -30.51 29.67
N VAL A 25 -5.01 -29.18 29.68
CA VAL A 25 -4.96 -28.33 28.49
C VAL A 25 -3.58 -28.42 27.87
N SER A 26 -3.52 -28.93 26.65
CA SER A 26 -2.30 -28.92 25.84
C SER A 26 -1.93 -27.52 25.35
N LEU A 27 -0.67 -27.34 24.94
CA LEU A 27 -0.20 -26.07 24.35
C LEU A 27 -1.01 -25.69 23.10
N GLU A 28 -1.36 -26.66 22.25
CA GLU A 28 -2.16 -26.43 21.05
C GLU A 28 -3.59 -25.96 21.40
N GLU A 29 -4.22 -26.58 22.39
CA GLU A 29 -5.54 -26.15 22.90
C GLU A 29 -5.47 -24.75 23.51
N LYS A 30 -4.42 -24.43 24.27
CA LYS A 30 -4.17 -23.07 24.77
C LYS A 30 -4.11 -22.06 23.63
N HIS A 31 -3.29 -22.33 22.60
CA HIS A 31 -3.17 -21.42 21.45
C HIS A 31 -4.50 -21.27 20.71
N ARG A 32 -5.26 -22.36 20.55
CA ARG A 32 -6.59 -22.32 19.91
C ARG A 32 -7.59 -21.49 20.71
N MET A 33 -7.64 -21.65 22.04
CA MET A 33 -8.53 -20.88 22.93
C MET A 33 -8.17 -19.39 22.99
N MET A 34 -6.87 -19.09 23.01
CA MET A 34 -6.36 -17.71 22.96
C MET A 34 -6.42 -17.10 21.56
N GLU A 35 -6.72 -17.93 20.56
CA GLU A 35 -6.58 -17.61 19.14
C GLU A 35 -5.17 -17.13 18.75
N TRP A 36 -4.15 -17.55 19.51
CA TRP A 36 -2.73 -17.30 19.22
C TRP A 36 -2.30 -18.08 17.97
N PRO A 37 -1.39 -17.53 17.16
CA PRO A 37 -0.71 -18.33 16.16
C PRO A 37 0.22 -19.37 16.81
N PRO A 38 0.75 -20.35 16.07
CA PRO A 38 1.77 -21.27 16.60
C PRO A 38 2.95 -20.51 17.24
N LEU A 39 3.60 -21.11 18.24
CA LEU A 39 4.68 -20.46 19.00
C LEU A 39 5.80 -19.95 18.09
N GLU A 40 6.18 -20.73 17.07
CA GLU A 40 7.18 -20.34 16.09
C GLU A 40 6.80 -19.06 15.33
N GLU A 41 5.52 -18.90 14.99
CA GLU A 41 5.01 -17.70 14.32
C GLU A 41 4.97 -16.50 15.28
N MET A 42 4.60 -16.70 16.55
CA MET A 42 4.66 -15.64 17.57
C MET A 42 6.09 -15.11 17.73
N GLN A 43 7.07 -16.03 17.86
CA GLN A 43 8.49 -15.70 17.97
C GLN A 43 9.00 -15.02 16.69
N ALA A 44 8.61 -15.52 15.51
CA ALA A 44 8.96 -14.90 14.24
C ALA A 44 8.39 -13.48 14.11
N ASN A 45 7.15 -13.24 14.54
CA ASN A 45 6.52 -11.92 14.50
C ASN A 45 7.20 -10.95 15.47
N ALA A 46 7.46 -11.35 16.71
CA ALA A 46 8.18 -10.52 17.68
C ALA A 46 9.57 -10.14 17.14
N LYS A 47 10.34 -11.12 16.65
CA LYS A 47 11.68 -10.86 16.11
C LYS A 47 11.64 -9.99 14.86
N ARG A 48 10.74 -10.25 13.92
CA ARG A 48 10.67 -9.56 12.63
C ARG A 48 10.20 -8.11 12.77
N PHE A 49 9.20 -7.85 13.61
CA PHE A 49 8.54 -6.54 13.67
C PHE A 49 9.00 -5.67 14.84
N LEU A 50 9.56 -6.27 15.89
CA LEU A 50 10.03 -5.55 17.09
C LEU A 50 11.53 -5.68 17.32
N GLY A 51 12.20 -6.64 16.67
CA GLY A 51 13.63 -6.88 16.87
C GLY A 51 13.98 -7.53 18.21
N ILE A 52 12.99 -8.00 18.97
CA ILE A 52 13.17 -8.62 20.30
C ILE A 52 12.57 -10.03 20.34
N SER A 53 12.96 -10.84 21.32
CA SER A 53 12.35 -12.16 21.54
C SER A 53 10.94 -12.03 22.13
N LEU A 54 10.14 -13.09 21.99
CA LEU A 54 8.79 -13.14 22.58
C LEU A 54 8.88 -13.10 24.12
N GLU A 55 9.87 -13.80 24.67
CA GLU A 55 10.14 -13.87 26.09
C GLU A 55 10.54 -12.50 26.66
N ASP A 56 11.42 -11.76 25.96
CA ASP A 56 11.80 -10.40 26.35
C ASP A 56 10.62 -9.43 26.28
N LEU A 57 9.76 -9.55 25.26
CA LEU A 57 8.55 -8.74 25.14
C LEU A 57 7.61 -8.95 26.33
N LEU A 58 7.33 -10.21 26.67
CA LEU A 58 6.47 -10.56 27.81
C LEU A 58 7.11 -10.14 29.14
N GLN A 59 8.41 -10.36 29.30
CA GLN A 59 9.13 -9.96 30.51
C GLN A 59 9.14 -8.43 30.68
N LYS A 60 9.39 -7.69 29.59
CA LYS A 60 9.34 -6.22 29.58
C LYS A 60 7.95 -5.71 29.98
N ALA A 61 6.88 -6.30 29.45
CA ALA A 61 5.50 -5.99 29.83
C ALA A 61 5.24 -6.23 31.33
N VAL A 62 5.78 -7.31 31.90
CA VAL A 62 5.62 -7.64 33.32
C VAL A 62 6.41 -6.70 34.25
N THR A 63 7.65 -6.35 33.87
CA THR A 63 8.55 -5.60 34.76
C THR A 63 8.47 -4.09 34.59
N ASN A 64 8.17 -3.61 33.39
CA ASN A 64 8.17 -2.18 33.06
C ASN A 64 7.26 -1.91 31.86
N ALA A 65 5.95 -2.10 32.05
CA ALA A 65 4.95 -1.87 31.02
C ALA A 65 5.05 -0.45 30.40
N GLU A 66 5.39 0.56 31.20
CA GLU A 66 5.55 1.94 30.74
C GLU A 66 6.64 2.13 29.68
N SER A 67 7.65 1.26 29.66
CA SER A 67 8.71 1.29 28.64
C SER A 67 8.32 0.64 27.31
N LEU A 68 7.13 0.06 27.22
CA LEU A 68 6.63 -0.50 25.97
C LEU A 68 6.28 0.63 24.98
N THR A 69 6.66 0.40 23.73
CA THR A 69 6.22 1.17 22.56
C THR A 69 4.81 0.77 22.17
N TYR A 70 4.14 1.59 21.36
CA TYR A 70 2.84 1.24 20.81
C TYR A 70 2.89 -0.05 19.97
N ALA A 71 3.96 -0.27 19.20
CA ALA A 71 4.15 -1.48 18.41
C ALA A 71 4.19 -2.74 19.29
N GLU A 72 4.98 -2.71 20.36
CA GLU A 72 5.07 -3.81 21.33
C GLU A 72 3.70 -4.08 22.00
N CYS A 73 2.99 -3.03 22.41
CA CYS A 73 1.64 -3.15 22.96
C CYS A 73 0.64 -3.74 21.94
N ARG A 74 0.70 -3.30 20.68
CA ARG A 74 -0.18 -3.78 19.60
C ARG A 74 0.03 -5.26 19.34
N LEU A 75 1.26 -5.76 19.32
CA LEU A 75 1.51 -7.18 19.08
C LEU A 75 0.89 -8.06 20.17
N VAL A 76 1.04 -7.69 21.45
CA VAL A 76 0.43 -8.44 22.57
C VAL A 76 -1.09 -8.36 22.51
N ARG A 77 -1.66 -7.15 22.32
CA ARG A 77 -3.11 -6.95 22.25
C ARG A 77 -3.76 -7.67 21.08
N ASP A 78 -3.10 -7.69 19.93
CA ASP A 78 -3.53 -8.41 18.73
C ASP A 78 -3.19 -9.91 18.79
N GLN A 79 -2.91 -10.44 19.99
CA GLN A 79 -2.74 -11.87 20.23
C GLN A 79 -1.60 -12.45 19.37
N PHE A 80 -0.52 -11.67 19.23
CA PHE A 80 0.70 -11.96 18.46
C PHE A 80 0.51 -12.11 16.95
N ARG A 81 -0.61 -11.62 16.41
CA ARG A 81 -0.91 -11.62 14.98
C ARG A 81 -0.60 -10.27 14.34
N ILE A 82 -0.15 -10.32 13.10
CA ILE A 82 -0.02 -9.14 12.23
C ILE A 82 -1.32 -8.98 11.45
N LYS A 83 -2.25 -8.21 12.01
CA LYS A 83 -3.55 -7.95 11.37
C LYS A 83 -3.40 -7.01 10.16
N ARG A 84 -4.12 -7.31 9.09
CA ARG A 84 -4.27 -6.43 7.92
C ARG A 84 -5.38 -5.41 8.15
N MET A 85 -5.35 -4.27 7.45
CA MET A 85 -6.36 -3.21 7.56
C MET A 85 -7.80 -3.73 7.37
N ILE A 86 -7.99 -4.64 6.42
CA ILE A 86 -9.29 -5.27 6.12
C ILE A 86 -9.78 -6.14 7.29
N GLU A 87 -8.88 -6.74 8.06
CA GLU A 87 -9.21 -7.57 9.23
C GLU A 87 -9.54 -6.74 10.48
N MET A 88 -9.34 -5.41 10.45
CA MET A 88 -9.77 -4.52 11.53
C MET A 88 -11.28 -4.25 11.52
N GLY A 89 -11.93 -4.38 10.35
CA GLY A 89 -13.40 -4.29 10.23
C GLY A 89 -14.15 -5.35 11.05
N ASP A 90 -13.53 -6.53 11.23
CA ASP A 90 -14.08 -7.63 12.04
C ASP A 90 -14.09 -7.31 13.56
N GLY A 91 -13.31 -6.31 14.00
CA GLY A 91 -13.28 -5.85 15.38
C GLY A 91 -14.62 -5.27 15.86
N TRP A 92 -15.34 -4.58 14.97
CA TRP A 92 -16.68 -4.06 15.25
C TRP A 92 -17.67 -5.20 15.52
N ASN A 93 -17.65 -6.25 14.69
CA ASN A 93 -18.48 -7.43 14.87
C ASN A 93 -18.20 -8.15 16.20
N ARG A 94 -16.92 -8.31 16.58
CA ARG A 94 -16.53 -8.94 17.86
C ARG A 94 -17.00 -8.16 19.10
N SER A 95 -16.98 -6.84 19.05
CA SER A 95 -17.53 -6.02 20.16
C SER A 95 -19.04 -6.19 20.33
N GLN A 96 -19.77 -6.54 19.26
CA GLN A 96 -21.18 -6.87 19.36
C GLN A 96 -21.42 -8.27 19.90
N TRP A 97 -20.49 -9.22 19.69
CA TRP A 97 -20.62 -10.58 20.22
C TRP A 97 -20.63 -10.61 21.74
N SER A 98 -19.82 -9.79 22.40
CA SER A 98 -19.83 -9.71 23.87
C SER A 98 -21.14 -9.17 24.43
N ARG A 99 -21.83 -8.30 23.68
CA ARG A 99 -23.17 -7.82 24.03
C ARG A 99 -24.25 -8.87 23.77
N LYS A 100 -24.13 -9.63 22.68
CA LYS A 100 -25.10 -10.67 22.30
C LYS A 100 -24.99 -11.93 23.19
N CYS A 101 -23.78 -12.29 23.60
CA CYS A 101 -23.49 -13.50 24.39
C CYS A 101 -22.51 -13.19 25.54
N PRO A 102 -22.94 -12.44 26.57
CA PRO A 102 -22.06 -12.03 27.67
C PRO A 102 -21.49 -13.23 28.45
N ASN A 103 -22.30 -14.27 28.68
CA ASN A 103 -21.89 -15.48 29.40
C ASN A 103 -20.70 -16.18 28.71
N LEU A 104 -20.70 -16.19 27.37
CA LEU A 104 -19.65 -16.80 26.57
C LEU A 104 -18.32 -16.06 26.77
N PHE A 105 -18.36 -14.73 26.87
CA PHE A 105 -17.18 -13.92 27.15
C PHE A 105 -16.69 -14.05 28.59
N THR A 106 -17.59 -14.09 29.57
CA THR A 106 -17.22 -14.37 30.97
C THR A 106 -16.49 -15.72 31.07
N LYS A 107 -17.02 -16.76 30.41
CA LYS A 107 -16.40 -18.09 30.38
C LYS A 107 -15.03 -18.05 29.70
N ARG A 108 -14.89 -17.32 28.59
CA ARG A 108 -13.58 -17.10 27.96
C ARG A 108 -12.59 -16.47 28.93
N PHE A 109 -12.94 -15.37 29.62
CA PHE A 109 -12.04 -14.72 30.56
C PHE A 109 -11.60 -15.66 31.69
N GLN A 110 -12.53 -16.44 32.26
CA GLN A 110 -12.23 -17.46 33.27
C GLN A 110 -11.26 -18.53 32.75
N ALA A 111 -11.49 -19.02 31.52
CA ALA A 111 -10.58 -19.98 30.89
C ALA A 111 -9.19 -19.38 30.64
N GLN A 112 -9.09 -18.11 30.25
CA GLN A 112 -7.80 -17.42 30.06
C GLN A 112 -7.01 -17.32 31.37
N GLU A 113 -7.66 -16.92 32.47
CA GLU A 113 -7.02 -16.85 33.79
C GLU A 113 -6.54 -18.23 34.27
N ALA A 114 -7.25 -19.30 33.91
CA ALA A 114 -6.91 -20.66 34.31
C ALA A 114 -5.70 -21.26 33.58
N ILE A 115 -5.43 -20.86 32.33
CA ILE A 115 -4.42 -21.50 31.45
C ILE A 115 -3.19 -20.65 31.19
N LEU A 116 -3.27 -19.33 31.37
CA LEU A 116 -2.12 -18.45 31.20
C LEU A 116 -1.17 -18.62 32.39
N THR A 117 0.13 -18.64 32.12
CA THR A 117 1.11 -18.52 33.20
C THR A 117 0.95 -17.17 33.89
N ALA A 118 1.38 -17.07 35.15
CA ALA A 118 1.30 -15.83 35.90
C ALA A 118 1.96 -14.64 35.16
N ASN A 119 3.06 -14.88 34.45
CA ASN A 119 3.74 -13.86 33.66
C ASN A 119 2.96 -13.47 32.40
N GLU A 120 2.41 -14.43 31.66
CA GLU A 120 1.61 -14.12 30.46
C GLU A 120 0.34 -13.34 30.83
N LEU A 121 -0.38 -13.77 31.87
CA LEU A 121 -1.59 -13.09 32.33
C LEU A 121 -1.27 -11.65 32.73
N LYS A 122 -0.21 -11.46 33.54
CA LYS A 122 0.24 -10.14 33.98
C LYS A 122 0.71 -9.28 32.81
N ALA A 123 1.41 -9.84 31.82
CA ALA A 123 1.82 -9.12 30.62
C ALA A 123 0.61 -8.60 29.82
N VAL A 124 -0.38 -9.47 29.58
CA VAL A 124 -1.60 -9.10 28.83
C VAL A 124 -2.38 -8.02 29.56
N GLN A 125 -2.60 -8.17 30.86
CA GLN A 125 -3.29 -7.17 31.69
C GLN A 125 -2.55 -5.81 31.67
N ALA A 126 -1.23 -5.83 31.86
CA ALA A 126 -0.43 -4.61 31.85
C ALA A 126 -0.48 -3.88 30.49
N VAL A 127 -0.50 -4.63 29.38
CA VAL A 127 -0.68 -4.05 28.05
C VAL A 127 -2.08 -3.47 27.88
N ASP A 128 -3.13 -4.17 28.30
CA ASP A 128 -4.50 -3.69 28.18
C ASP A 128 -4.74 -2.37 28.93
N GLU A 129 -4.11 -2.19 30.09
CA GLU A 129 -4.18 -0.97 30.89
C GLU A 129 -3.54 0.25 30.18
N ILE A 130 -2.41 0.06 29.52
CA ILE A 130 -1.64 1.19 28.92
C ILE A 130 -1.89 1.38 27.43
N PHE A 131 -2.48 0.40 26.73
CA PHE A 131 -2.52 0.36 25.27
C PHE A 131 -3.10 1.64 24.67
N TYR A 132 -4.25 2.09 25.15
CA TYR A 132 -4.93 3.26 24.59
C TYR A 132 -4.14 4.54 24.80
N ARG A 133 -3.47 4.68 25.95
CA ARG A 133 -2.57 5.80 26.20
C ARG A 133 -1.40 5.77 25.23
N LYS A 134 -0.72 4.63 25.09
CA LYS A 134 0.40 4.45 24.13
C LYS A 134 -0.02 4.67 22.68
N GLN A 135 -1.22 4.23 22.31
CA GLN A 135 -1.81 4.48 21.00
C GLN A 135 -2.00 5.98 20.77
N ASN A 136 -2.57 6.70 21.72
CA ASN A 136 -2.79 8.13 21.61
C ASN A 136 -1.46 8.90 21.56
N GLU A 137 -0.50 8.59 22.44
CA GLU A 137 0.84 9.21 22.44
C GLU A 137 1.54 9.05 21.07
N GLU A 138 1.48 7.84 20.48
CA GLU A 138 2.06 7.57 19.17
C GLU A 138 1.29 8.28 18.03
N LEU A 139 -0.05 8.31 18.09
CA LEU A 139 -0.86 9.04 17.12
C LEU A 139 -0.59 10.55 17.19
N GLU A 140 -0.51 11.12 18.38
CA GLU A 140 -0.15 12.52 18.61
C GLU A 140 1.27 12.83 18.12
N ALA A 141 2.25 11.97 18.42
CA ALA A 141 3.62 12.13 17.92
C ALA A 141 3.68 12.11 16.39
N ARG A 142 2.92 11.20 15.76
CA ARG A 142 2.81 11.12 14.29
C ARG A 142 2.05 12.29 13.71
N GLU A 143 1.01 12.77 14.39
CA GLU A 143 0.27 13.96 13.98
C GLU A 143 1.16 15.19 14.09
N ALA A 144 1.93 15.34 15.16
CA ALA A 144 2.94 16.40 15.30
C ALA A 144 4.04 16.30 14.23
N GLU A 145 4.48 15.09 13.86
CA GLU A 145 5.41 14.88 12.75
C GLU A 145 4.77 15.18 11.38
N ARG A 146 3.49 14.85 11.19
CA ARG A 146 2.71 15.27 10.01
C ARG A 146 2.49 16.79 9.98
N GLN A 147 2.34 17.44 11.13
CA GLN A 147 2.25 18.89 11.25
C GLN A 147 3.61 19.59 11.04
N LYS A 148 4.74 18.86 11.17
CA LYS A 148 6.06 19.33 10.71
C LYS A 148 6.24 19.20 9.20
N LYS A 149 5.47 18.34 8.52
CA LYS A 149 5.33 18.41 7.06
C LYS A 149 4.56 19.68 6.71
N PRO A 150 4.74 20.27 5.51
CA PRO A 150 3.98 21.44 5.11
C PRO A 150 2.47 21.21 5.39
N PRO A 151 1.74 22.25 5.86
CA PRO A 151 0.33 22.16 6.24
C PRO A 151 -0.48 21.35 5.24
N GLN A 152 -1.52 20.64 5.70
CA GLN A 152 -2.38 19.83 4.83
C GLN A 152 -3.13 20.66 3.76
N ASP A 153 -3.11 21.98 3.89
CA ASP A 153 -3.62 22.97 2.92
C ASP A 153 -2.55 23.46 1.92
N MET A 154 -1.28 23.11 2.13
CA MET A 154 -0.19 23.46 1.23
C MET A 154 -0.07 22.41 0.13
N PRO A 155 0.22 22.84 -1.11
CA PRO A 155 0.47 21.92 -2.21
C PRO A 155 1.61 20.94 -1.90
N GLN A 156 1.49 19.71 -2.40
CA GLN A 156 2.62 18.77 -2.37
C GLN A 156 3.82 19.37 -3.11
N GLU A 157 5.04 18.98 -2.74
CA GLU A 157 6.27 19.56 -3.29
C GLU A 157 6.28 19.59 -4.83
N TRP A 158 5.88 18.50 -5.49
CA TRP A 158 5.81 18.45 -6.95
C TRP A 158 4.78 19.42 -7.56
N VAL A 159 3.65 19.65 -6.88
CA VAL A 159 2.61 20.61 -7.27
C VAL A 159 3.13 22.03 -7.05
N GLN A 160 3.70 22.31 -5.88
CA GLN A 160 4.30 23.61 -5.55
C GLN A 160 5.38 23.98 -6.56
N ASN A 161 6.24 23.03 -6.94
CA ASN A 161 7.28 23.21 -7.96
C ASN A 161 6.74 23.55 -9.35
N ILE A 162 5.46 23.30 -9.64
CA ILE A 162 4.79 23.73 -10.87
C ILE A 162 4.13 25.10 -10.67
N ILE A 163 3.47 25.31 -9.53
CA ILE A 163 2.84 26.60 -9.16
C ILE A 163 3.87 27.74 -9.17
N ASP A 164 5.06 27.49 -8.62
CA ASP A 164 6.14 28.47 -8.45
C ASP A 164 6.92 28.76 -9.75
N ARG A 165 6.62 28.07 -10.85
CA ARG A 165 7.27 28.34 -12.14
C ARG A 165 6.85 29.71 -12.65
N GLU A 166 7.82 30.58 -12.88
CA GLU A 166 7.59 31.82 -13.60
C GLU A 166 7.28 31.52 -15.08
N GLY A 167 6.08 31.91 -15.54
CA GLY A 167 5.68 31.76 -16.94
C GLY A 167 4.89 30.48 -17.22
N ASP A 168 5.49 29.54 -17.95
CA ASP A 168 4.79 28.34 -18.43
C ASP A 168 4.69 27.27 -17.34
N LYS A 169 3.48 27.12 -16.79
CA LYS A 169 3.13 26.07 -15.81
C LYS A 169 2.80 24.73 -16.46
N SER A 170 3.00 24.57 -17.77
CA SER A 170 2.79 23.30 -18.47
C SER A 170 3.48 22.15 -17.75
N TRP A 171 2.79 21.01 -17.64
CA TRP A 171 3.35 19.78 -17.08
C TRP A 171 2.72 18.55 -17.73
N GLY A 172 3.50 17.49 -17.92
CA GLY A 172 2.99 16.32 -18.61
C GLY A 172 4.03 15.28 -19.02
N CYS A 173 3.61 14.38 -19.91
CA CYS A 173 4.41 13.26 -20.38
C CYS A 173 4.40 13.19 -21.91
N VAL A 174 5.40 12.48 -22.48
CA VAL A 174 5.47 12.17 -23.91
C VAL A 174 4.92 10.78 -24.18
N PHE A 175 4.12 10.64 -25.23
CA PHE A 175 3.48 9.41 -25.64
C PHE A 175 3.80 9.11 -27.11
N TYR A 176 4.57 8.06 -27.35
CA TYR A 176 4.83 7.56 -28.70
C TYR A 176 3.72 6.63 -29.14
N HIS A 177 3.30 6.76 -30.40
CA HIS A 177 2.33 5.86 -31.02
C HIS A 177 2.67 5.62 -32.49
N GLN A 178 2.25 4.47 -33.03
CA GLN A 178 2.37 4.22 -34.46
C GLN A 178 1.45 5.19 -35.24
N LYS A 179 1.99 5.81 -36.29
CA LYS A 179 1.27 6.78 -37.13
C LYS A 179 0.03 6.18 -37.78
N THR A 180 0.08 4.90 -38.13
CA THR A 180 -0.98 4.14 -38.78
C THR A 180 -1.81 3.31 -37.81
N MET A 181 -1.74 3.59 -36.50
CA MET A 181 -2.47 2.84 -35.48
C MET A 181 -3.98 2.91 -35.71
N ALA A 182 -4.61 1.75 -35.86
CA ALA A 182 -6.05 1.64 -35.95
C ALA A 182 -6.70 1.93 -34.59
N GLY A 183 -7.86 2.61 -34.57
CA GLY A 183 -8.56 2.94 -33.33
C GLY A 183 -7.94 4.10 -32.54
N TRP A 184 -7.08 4.90 -33.16
CA TRP A 184 -6.39 6.01 -32.50
C TRP A 184 -7.35 7.11 -32.04
N ASN A 185 -8.35 7.45 -32.84
CA ASN A 185 -9.30 8.52 -32.50
C ASN A 185 -10.15 8.13 -31.28
N GLU A 186 -10.63 6.88 -31.23
CA GLU A 186 -11.39 6.33 -30.11
C GLU A 186 -10.55 6.29 -28.83
N PHE A 187 -9.26 5.92 -28.95
CA PHE A 187 -8.33 6.00 -27.82
C PHE A 187 -8.13 7.44 -27.36
N MET A 188 -8.00 8.39 -28.28
CA MET A 188 -7.81 9.80 -27.94
C MET A 188 -9.05 10.41 -27.27
N GLU A 189 -10.26 10.03 -27.66
CA GLU A 189 -11.49 10.40 -26.96
C GLU A 189 -11.46 9.92 -25.51
N LEU A 190 -11.11 8.64 -25.29
CA LEU A 190 -10.96 8.10 -23.94
C LEU A 190 -9.85 8.80 -23.14
N PHE A 191 -8.69 9.00 -23.76
CA PHE A 191 -7.53 9.59 -23.09
C PHE A 191 -7.74 11.06 -22.75
N SER A 192 -8.55 11.78 -23.54
CA SER A 192 -8.95 13.15 -23.23
C SER A 192 -9.70 13.22 -21.90
N ALA A 193 -10.57 12.26 -21.61
CA ALA A 193 -11.25 12.17 -20.33
C ALA A 193 -10.29 11.82 -19.17
N VAL A 194 -9.22 11.05 -19.42
CA VAL A 194 -8.13 10.82 -18.45
C VAL A 194 -7.36 12.11 -18.16
N LEU A 195 -7.09 12.92 -19.19
CA LEU A 195 -6.48 14.25 -19.03
C LEU A 195 -7.42 15.21 -18.29
N GLU A 196 -8.72 15.13 -18.45
CA GLU A 196 -9.65 15.98 -17.71
C GLU A 196 -9.89 15.54 -16.26
N MET A 197 -9.44 14.32 -15.89
CA MET A 197 -9.66 13.78 -14.56
C MET A 197 -9.04 14.70 -13.48
N PRO A 198 -9.83 15.17 -12.51
CA PRO A 198 -9.32 15.98 -11.41
C PRO A 198 -8.52 15.12 -10.43
N HIS A 199 -7.53 15.72 -9.79
CA HIS A 199 -6.80 15.11 -8.68
C HIS A 199 -7.06 15.92 -7.41
N PHE A 200 -7.40 15.20 -6.34
CA PHE A 200 -7.82 15.83 -5.08
C PHE A 200 -6.60 16.00 -4.14
N CYS A 201 -5.63 16.82 -4.56
CA CYS A 201 -4.54 17.29 -3.68
C CYS A 201 -4.49 18.83 -3.67
N PRO A 202 -4.12 19.47 -2.54
CA PRO A 202 -4.07 20.92 -2.45
C PRO A 202 -3.22 21.56 -3.56
N GLY A 203 -3.68 22.67 -4.13
CA GLY A 203 -3.01 23.40 -5.22
C GLY A 203 -3.13 22.76 -6.59
N TYR A 204 -3.72 21.56 -6.72
CA TYR A 204 -3.87 20.92 -8.03
C TYR A 204 -4.75 21.74 -8.96
N GLU A 205 -5.77 22.39 -8.42
CA GLU A 205 -6.66 23.32 -9.13
C GLU A 205 -5.90 24.44 -9.86
N GLU A 206 -4.72 24.85 -9.36
CA GLU A 206 -3.89 25.87 -10.01
C GLU A 206 -3.10 25.34 -11.21
N ILE A 207 -2.88 24.03 -11.29
CA ILE A 207 -2.06 23.41 -12.32
C ILE A 207 -2.87 22.54 -13.29
N GLN A 208 -4.12 22.22 -12.96
CA GLN A 208 -4.96 21.29 -13.73
C GLN A 208 -5.05 21.68 -15.22
N ASP A 209 -5.31 22.95 -15.51
CA ASP A 209 -5.47 23.45 -16.88
C ASP A 209 -4.15 23.50 -17.68
N HIS A 210 -3.03 23.28 -17.00
CA HIS A 210 -1.69 23.21 -17.60
C HIS A 210 -1.21 21.78 -17.85
N LYS A 211 -2.00 20.76 -17.47
CA LYS A 211 -1.71 19.35 -17.72
C LYS A 211 -1.81 19.03 -19.21
N PHE A 212 -0.83 18.31 -19.76
CA PHE A 212 -0.90 17.88 -21.17
C PHE A 212 -0.26 16.50 -21.42
N ALA A 213 -0.58 15.95 -22.59
CA ALA A 213 0.11 14.81 -23.19
C ALA A 213 0.68 15.20 -24.55
N GLN A 214 1.97 15.02 -24.75
CA GLN A 214 2.63 15.27 -26.04
C GLN A 214 2.70 13.96 -26.83
N PHE A 215 1.83 13.83 -27.84
CA PHE A 215 1.79 12.65 -28.70
C PHE A 215 2.76 12.78 -29.87
N ILE A 216 3.60 11.75 -30.07
CA ILE A 216 4.61 11.70 -31.14
C ILE A 216 4.35 10.47 -32.03
N PRO A 217 3.92 10.66 -33.28
CA PRO A 217 3.73 9.56 -34.22
C PRO A 217 5.06 9.06 -34.76
N PHE A 218 5.21 7.73 -34.94
CA PHE A 218 6.34 7.11 -35.62
C PHE A 218 5.91 6.12 -36.72
N GLU A 219 6.77 5.89 -37.72
CA GLU A 219 6.43 5.12 -38.94
C GLU A 219 6.99 3.69 -38.98
N THR A 220 7.81 3.26 -38.02
CA THR A 220 8.53 1.98 -38.11
C THR A 220 7.63 0.76 -37.94
N GLU A 221 7.83 -0.25 -38.80
CA GLU A 221 7.03 -1.50 -38.86
C GLU A 221 7.19 -2.43 -37.65
N LYS A 222 8.20 -2.21 -36.82
CA LYS A 222 8.38 -2.89 -35.54
C LYS A 222 8.66 -1.84 -34.47
N ASN A 223 8.19 -2.14 -33.25
CA ASN A 223 8.48 -1.42 -32.01
C ASN A 223 9.98 -1.44 -31.71
N ASP A 224 10.77 -0.75 -32.53
CA ASP A 224 12.19 -0.59 -32.33
C ASP A 224 12.39 0.43 -31.21
N LEU A 225 12.25 -0.08 -30.00
CA LEU A 225 12.32 0.69 -28.78
C LEU A 225 13.66 1.43 -28.68
N ILE A 226 14.72 0.92 -29.33
CA ILE A 226 16.03 1.59 -29.42
C ILE A 226 15.88 2.93 -30.15
N LEU A 227 15.18 2.94 -31.29
CA LEU A 227 14.94 4.16 -32.06
C LEU A 227 14.07 5.15 -31.29
N LEU A 228 13.05 4.68 -30.57
CA LEU A 228 12.17 5.55 -29.77
C LEU A 228 12.89 6.18 -28.58
N GLN A 229 13.68 5.37 -27.84
CA GLN A 229 14.54 5.88 -26.78
C GLN A 229 15.55 6.89 -27.33
N GLN A 230 16.19 6.60 -28.48
CA GLN A 230 17.15 7.51 -29.10
C GLN A 230 16.49 8.80 -29.57
N ASP A 231 15.31 8.74 -30.19
CA ASP A 231 14.55 9.94 -30.60
C ASP A 231 14.19 10.80 -29.39
N PHE A 232 13.71 10.17 -28.31
CA PHE A 232 13.41 10.88 -27.06
C PHE A 232 14.66 11.53 -26.45
N ARG A 233 15.78 10.81 -26.37
CA ARG A 233 17.07 11.36 -25.88
C ARG A 233 17.52 12.55 -26.73
N ASN A 234 17.45 12.44 -28.06
CA ASN A 234 17.80 13.53 -28.97
C ASN A 234 16.91 14.76 -28.75
N ARG A 235 15.59 14.57 -28.60
CA ARG A 235 14.66 15.69 -28.32
C ARG A 235 14.93 16.33 -26.97
N ARG A 236 15.20 15.51 -25.95
CA ARG A 236 15.55 15.95 -24.60
C ARG A 236 16.83 16.79 -24.59
N GLU A 237 17.85 16.38 -25.33
CA GLU A 237 19.15 17.07 -25.44
C GLU A 237 19.06 18.38 -26.26
N ARG A 238 18.18 18.43 -27.25
CA ARG A 238 17.94 19.62 -28.09
C ARG A 238 16.90 20.59 -27.51
N ASP A 239 16.27 20.21 -26.40
CA ASP A 239 15.14 20.92 -25.80
C ASP A 239 13.93 21.06 -26.75
N ASP A 240 13.73 20.06 -27.62
CA ASP A 240 12.60 19.95 -28.55
C ASP A 240 11.32 19.38 -27.88
N LEU A 241 11.37 19.10 -26.58
CA LEU A 241 10.23 18.67 -25.78
C LEU A 241 9.47 19.88 -25.25
N LYS A 242 8.14 19.80 -25.15
CA LYS A 242 7.36 20.89 -24.58
C LYS A 242 7.82 21.17 -23.13
N PRO A 243 7.93 22.44 -22.70
CA PRO A 243 8.29 22.76 -21.32
C PRO A 243 7.42 22.00 -20.31
N GLY A 244 8.07 21.49 -19.27
CA GLY A 244 7.45 20.72 -18.19
C GLY A 244 7.12 19.25 -18.49
N VAL A 245 7.53 18.72 -19.65
CA VAL A 245 7.60 17.27 -19.87
C VAL A 245 8.57 16.61 -18.89
N LEU A 246 8.19 15.47 -18.30
CA LEU A 246 9.14 14.59 -17.60
C LEU A 246 10.25 14.10 -18.54
N LYS A 247 11.51 14.39 -18.19
CA LYS A 247 12.69 14.10 -19.02
C LYS A 247 13.31 12.71 -18.78
N ASN A 248 12.80 11.96 -17.80
CA ASN A 248 13.29 10.65 -17.35
C ASN A 248 12.37 9.47 -17.74
N VAL A 249 11.30 9.71 -18.50
CA VAL A 249 10.39 8.66 -18.95
C VAL A 249 9.70 9.05 -20.25
N LEU A 250 9.46 8.06 -21.10
CA LEU A 250 8.51 8.15 -22.21
C LEU A 250 7.46 7.06 -22.09
N PHE A 251 6.26 7.34 -22.61
CA PHE A 251 5.21 6.33 -22.74
C PHE A 251 5.15 5.79 -24.17
N LEU A 252 4.89 4.50 -24.29
CA LEU A 252 4.62 3.82 -25.56
C LEU A 252 3.17 3.31 -25.55
N VAL A 253 2.37 3.80 -26.51
CA VAL A 253 1.06 3.28 -26.81
C VAL A 253 1.23 2.18 -27.86
N THR A 254 1.06 0.92 -27.46
CA THR A 254 0.98 -0.22 -28.38
C THR A 254 -0.49 -0.55 -28.67
N ASP A 255 -0.77 -1.35 -29.70
CA ASP A 255 -2.13 -1.86 -29.94
C ASP A 255 -2.68 -2.63 -28.73
N GLU A 256 -1.84 -3.44 -28.08
CA GLU A 256 -2.19 -4.16 -26.84
C GLU A 256 -2.59 -3.18 -25.73
N ALA A 257 -1.76 -2.16 -25.48
CA ALA A 257 -2.02 -1.15 -24.45
C ALA A 257 -3.31 -0.37 -24.76
N ARG A 258 -3.48 0.06 -26.01
CA ARG A 258 -4.69 0.75 -26.48
C ARG A 258 -5.95 -0.09 -26.27
N LEU A 259 -5.91 -1.37 -26.67
CA LEU A 259 -7.04 -2.30 -26.53
C LEU A 259 -7.33 -2.67 -25.07
N SER A 260 -6.36 -2.53 -24.17
CA SER A 260 -6.57 -2.71 -22.73
C SER A 260 -7.36 -1.56 -22.09
N CYS A 261 -7.40 -0.39 -22.73
CA CYS A 261 -8.03 0.81 -22.17
C CYS A 261 -9.54 0.87 -22.45
N GLY A 262 -10.28 1.43 -21.51
CA GLY A 262 -11.74 1.55 -21.54
C GLY A 262 -12.27 2.20 -20.27
N THR A 263 -13.60 2.21 -20.11
CA THR A 263 -14.30 2.76 -18.94
C THR A 263 -15.10 1.67 -18.23
N ALA A 264 -15.13 1.70 -16.90
CA ALA A 264 -15.86 0.69 -16.12
C ALA A 264 -17.40 0.78 -16.31
N HIS A 265 -17.92 1.98 -16.61
CA HIS A 265 -19.31 2.29 -16.98
C HIS A 265 -19.39 3.64 -17.70
N GLU A 266 -20.44 3.87 -18.52
CA GLU A 266 -20.67 5.13 -19.25
C GLU A 266 -20.73 6.39 -18.35
N CYS A 267 -20.94 6.23 -17.04
CA CYS A 267 -21.01 7.32 -16.06
C CYS A 267 -19.91 7.32 -14.99
N SER A 268 -18.98 6.36 -15.01
CA SER A 268 -17.89 6.32 -14.02
C SER A 268 -16.66 7.02 -14.59
N GLN A 269 -16.09 7.99 -13.87
CA GLN A 269 -14.74 8.54 -14.13
C GLN A 269 -13.62 7.52 -13.80
N ILE A 270 -13.90 6.24 -14.00
CA ILE A 270 -13.00 5.13 -13.70
C ILE A 270 -12.60 4.53 -15.03
N PHE A 271 -11.37 4.83 -15.44
CA PHE A 271 -10.74 4.21 -16.59
C PHE A 271 -9.96 2.98 -16.12
N TRP A 272 -9.88 1.97 -16.97
CA TRP A 272 -9.02 0.81 -16.78
C TRP A 272 -8.02 0.71 -17.93
N GLY A 273 -7.08 -0.23 -17.81
CA GLY A 273 -6.03 -0.43 -18.80
C GLY A 273 -4.72 0.24 -18.39
N TYR A 274 -3.71 0.08 -19.24
CA TYR A 274 -2.36 0.54 -18.97
C TYR A 274 -1.68 1.08 -20.20
N LEU A 275 -0.63 1.87 -19.97
CA LEU A 275 0.36 2.24 -20.98
C LEU A 275 1.75 1.77 -20.55
N TRP A 276 2.64 1.55 -21.51
CA TRP A 276 4.02 1.19 -21.21
C TRP A 276 4.83 2.43 -20.88
N ALA A 277 5.28 2.58 -19.64
CA ALA A 277 6.37 3.49 -19.30
C ALA A 277 7.70 2.83 -19.67
N ILE A 278 8.57 3.61 -20.30
CA ILE A 278 9.88 3.19 -20.81
C ILE A 278 10.93 4.13 -20.22
N ASP A 279 11.94 3.54 -19.62
CA ASP A 279 13.15 4.25 -19.22
C ASP A 279 13.95 4.60 -20.49
N PRO A 280 14.13 5.90 -20.80
CA PRO A 280 14.81 6.31 -22.02
C PRO A 280 16.31 6.01 -22.00
N ASP A 281 16.90 5.77 -20.83
CA ASP A 281 18.34 5.59 -20.65
C ASP A 281 18.71 4.13 -20.36
N TRP A 282 17.73 3.24 -20.22
CA TRP A 282 17.95 1.81 -19.98
C TRP A 282 18.45 1.07 -21.23
N PRO A 283 19.54 0.26 -21.12
CA PRO A 283 20.05 -0.54 -22.22
C PRO A 283 19.13 -1.74 -22.52
N LEU A 284 18.52 -1.76 -23.71
CA LEU A 284 17.52 -2.77 -24.10
C LEU A 284 18.06 -4.20 -24.31
N SER A 285 19.38 -4.36 -24.42
CA SER A 285 20.04 -5.66 -24.51
C SER A 285 20.20 -6.36 -23.15
N GLU A 286 19.89 -5.66 -22.04
CA GLU A 286 20.20 -6.13 -20.70
C GLU A 286 18.92 -6.17 -19.86
N VAL A 287 18.52 -7.40 -19.53
CA VAL A 287 17.65 -7.64 -18.37
C VAL A 287 18.57 -7.61 -17.16
N ASP A 288 18.24 -6.80 -16.16
CA ASP A 288 19.02 -6.76 -14.91
C ASP A 288 18.89 -8.09 -14.15
N LYS A 289 19.75 -8.28 -13.15
CA LYS A 289 19.76 -9.45 -12.25
C LYS A 289 18.39 -9.76 -11.65
N ASP A 290 17.59 -8.73 -11.40
CA ASP A 290 16.26 -8.84 -10.79
C ASP A 290 15.15 -9.11 -11.81
N GLY A 291 15.42 -9.03 -13.12
CA GLY A 291 14.42 -9.23 -14.18
C GLY A 291 13.83 -7.95 -14.77
N TYR A 292 14.23 -6.77 -14.28
CA TYR A 292 13.84 -5.48 -14.86
C TYR A 292 14.48 -5.28 -16.24
N ASN A 293 13.71 -4.77 -17.20
CA ASN A 293 14.16 -4.61 -18.60
C ASN A 293 13.92 -3.19 -19.14
N GLY A 294 13.87 -2.18 -18.27
CA GLY A 294 13.64 -0.79 -18.65
C GLY A 294 12.18 -0.42 -18.89
N ARG A 295 11.22 -1.30 -18.54
CA ARG A 295 9.80 -1.11 -18.84
C ARG A 295 8.90 -1.46 -17.66
N LEU A 296 7.81 -0.72 -17.54
CA LEU A 296 6.75 -0.96 -16.55
C LEU A 296 5.39 -0.59 -17.14
N LYS A 297 4.39 -1.47 -16.97
CA LYS A 297 3.00 -1.14 -17.29
C LYS A 297 2.48 -0.19 -16.20
N ILE A 298 1.98 0.98 -16.57
CA ILE A 298 1.39 1.97 -15.66
C ILE A 298 -0.11 2.03 -15.91
N HIS A 299 -0.89 1.85 -14.86
CA HIS A 299 -2.34 1.96 -14.92
C HIS A 299 -2.72 3.39 -15.29
N ILE A 300 -3.63 3.54 -16.25
CA ILE A 300 -3.90 4.83 -16.92
C ILE A 300 -4.32 5.96 -15.95
N ASN A 301 -5.12 5.64 -14.93
CA ASN A 301 -5.55 6.62 -13.90
C ASN A 301 -4.41 7.20 -13.06
N PHE A 302 -3.25 6.53 -13.00
CA PHE A 302 -2.16 6.92 -12.10
C PHE A 302 -1.06 7.71 -12.80
N ILE A 303 -1.10 7.82 -14.13
CA ILE A 303 -0.06 8.48 -14.94
C ILE A 303 0.20 9.93 -14.49
N PHE A 304 -0.86 10.72 -14.31
CA PHE A 304 -0.76 12.15 -14.00
C PHE A 304 -0.91 12.49 -12.51
N PHE A 305 -1.03 11.46 -11.66
CA PHE A 305 -1.08 11.63 -10.21
C PHE A 305 0.17 11.01 -9.59
N ARG A 306 0.03 9.82 -8.99
CA ARG A 306 1.13 9.16 -8.28
C ARG A 306 2.36 8.90 -9.14
N PHE A 307 2.17 8.50 -10.40
CA PHE A 307 3.32 8.23 -11.26
C PHE A 307 4.11 9.51 -11.54
N TYR A 308 3.42 10.59 -11.95
CA TYR A 308 4.07 11.88 -12.20
C TYR A 308 4.76 12.42 -10.95
N GLU A 309 4.09 12.37 -9.80
CA GLU A 309 4.64 12.73 -8.48
C GLU A 309 5.98 12.03 -8.26
N PHE A 310 6.02 10.69 -8.26
CA PHE A 310 7.26 9.95 -8.00
C PHE A 310 8.35 10.26 -9.02
N MET A 311 8.02 10.25 -10.32
CA MET A 311 9.03 10.51 -11.36
C MET A 311 9.58 11.94 -11.31
N SER A 312 8.78 12.91 -10.84
CA SER A 312 9.22 14.30 -10.63
C SER A 312 10.08 14.47 -9.36
N MET A 313 9.97 13.53 -8.41
CA MET A 313 10.74 13.47 -7.16
C MET A 313 11.96 12.55 -7.27
N GLU A 314 12.52 12.41 -8.47
CA GLU A 314 13.74 11.63 -8.76
C GLU A 314 13.66 10.11 -8.53
N PHE A 315 12.46 9.54 -8.36
CA PHE A 315 12.32 8.08 -8.41
C PHE A 315 12.66 7.59 -9.82
N SER A 316 13.38 6.47 -9.89
CA SER A 316 13.62 5.79 -11.16
C SER A 316 12.43 4.89 -11.51
N LEU A 317 12.29 4.58 -12.80
CA LEU A 317 11.29 3.60 -13.24
C LEU A 317 11.55 2.20 -12.64
N LYS A 318 12.82 1.90 -12.31
CA LYS A 318 13.20 0.68 -11.60
C LYS A 318 12.67 0.66 -10.16
N ASP A 319 12.68 1.80 -9.45
CA ASP A 319 12.13 1.88 -8.09
C ASP A 319 10.63 1.57 -8.07
N LEU A 320 9.89 2.12 -9.03
CA LEU A 320 8.47 1.83 -9.20
C LEU A 320 8.21 0.37 -9.62
N TRP A 321 9.11 -0.22 -10.43
CA TRP A 321 9.03 -1.62 -10.78
C TRP A 321 9.29 -2.53 -9.58
N LEU A 322 10.27 -2.23 -8.73
CA LEU A 322 10.53 -2.95 -7.48
C LEU A 322 9.35 -2.85 -6.52
N ASP A 323 8.74 -1.66 -6.40
CA ASP A 323 7.50 -1.45 -5.67
C ASP A 323 6.36 -2.32 -6.22
N PHE A 324 6.18 -2.36 -7.53
CA PHE A 324 5.20 -3.24 -8.17
C PHE A 324 5.42 -4.72 -7.80
N GLN A 325 6.67 -5.21 -7.92
CA GLN A 325 7.00 -6.60 -7.58
C GLN A 325 6.74 -6.90 -6.11
N TYR A 326 7.07 -5.95 -5.22
CA TYR A 326 6.81 -6.10 -3.80
C TYR A 326 5.30 -6.17 -3.50
N VAL A 327 4.53 -5.25 -4.06
CA VAL A 327 3.07 -5.17 -3.91
C VAL A 327 2.41 -6.47 -4.39
N LYS A 328 2.83 -6.99 -5.55
CA LYS A 328 2.34 -8.24 -6.13
C LYS A 328 2.74 -9.46 -5.31
N SER A 329 4.02 -9.62 -4.99
CA SER A 329 4.55 -10.80 -4.28
C SER A 329 4.02 -10.94 -2.86
N ASN A 330 3.70 -9.82 -2.20
CA ASN A 330 3.13 -9.81 -0.86
C ASN A 330 1.60 -9.80 -0.84
N ASN A 331 0.95 -9.78 -2.00
CA ASN A 331 -0.51 -9.70 -2.14
C ASN A 331 -1.11 -8.62 -1.23
N LEU A 332 -0.58 -7.39 -1.34
CA LEU A 332 -0.98 -6.29 -0.46
C LEU A 332 -2.43 -5.83 -0.72
N TYR A 333 -2.98 -6.16 -1.88
CA TYR A 333 -4.34 -5.83 -2.31
C TYR A 333 -5.08 -7.09 -2.80
N PRO A 334 -5.54 -7.95 -1.88
CA PRO A 334 -6.18 -9.20 -2.24
C PRO A 334 -7.49 -8.96 -3.02
N GLY A 335 -7.68 -9.71 -4.11
CA GLY A 335 -8.87 -9.61 -4.96
C GLY A 335 -8.77 -8.57 -6.09
N VAL A 336 -7.64 -7.85 -6.19
CA VAL A 336 -7.34 -6.96 -7.32
C VAL A 336 -6.33 -7.67 -8.22
N ASP A 337 -6.68 -7.87 -9.49
CA ASP A 337 -5.72 -8.34 -10.48
C ASP A 337 -4.77 -7.19 -10.84
N MET A 338 -3.48 -7.38 -10.56
CA MET A 338 -2.46 -6.34 -10.70
C MET A 338 -1.56 -6.66 -11.88
N ASP A 339 -2.01 -6.21 -13.05
CA ASP A 339 -1.27 -6.31 -14.32
C ASP A 339 -0.49 -5.04 -14.67
N SER A 340 -0.66 -3.98 -13.89
CA SER A 340 0.03 -2.71 -14.06
C SER A 340 0.24 -2.00 -12.71
N TRP A 341 1.29 -1.20 -12.63
CA TRP A 341 1.58 -0.37 -11.47
C TRP A 341 0.55 0.76 -11.33
N GLY A 342 0.12 1.01 -10.10
CA GLY A 342 -0.84 2.07 -9.75
C GLY A 342 -1.20 2.02 -8.28
N LEU A 343 -1.23 0.82 -7.71
CA LEU A 343 -1.24 0.60 -6.26
C LEU A 343 0.21 0.44 -5.78
N THR A 344 0.60 1.27 -4.82
CA THR A 344 1.99 1.36 -4.33
C THR A 344 2.09 1.06 -2.83
N HIS A 345 3.23 0.53 -2.39
CA HIS A 345 3.63 0.44 -0.98
C HIS A 345 4.48 1.64 -0.54
N LEU A 346 4.97 2.43 -1.50
CA LEU A 346 5.61 3.71 -1.25
C LEU A 346 4.55 4.62 -0.58
N ASP A 347 4.87 5.17 0.58
CA ASP A 347 4.01 5.96 1.48
C ASP A 347 2.89 5.27 2.28
N LYS A 348 2.77 3.93 2.33
CA LYS A 348 1.73 3.29 3.18
C LYS A 348 2.18 3.00 4.62
N PRO A 349 1.26 3.10 5.61
CA PRO A 349 1.58 2.83 7.01
C PRO A 349 2.10 1.40 7.17
N LYS A 350 3.30 1.28 7.73
CA LYS A 350 3.83 0.01 8.21
C LYS A 350 3.06 -0.41 9.46
N TRP A 351 2.92 -1.70 9.73
CA TRP A 351 2.54 -2.18 11.05
C TRP A 351 3.45 -1.49 12.10
N PRO A 352 2.92 -0.94 13.21
CA PRO A 352 1.61 -1.16 13.82
C PRO A 352 0.52 -0.17 13.39
N PHE A 353 0.45 0.26 12.13
CA PHE A 353 -0.51 1.28 11.68
C PHE A 353 -1.33 0.89 10.45
N ASN A 354 -1.25 -0.39 10.08
CA ASN A 354 -2.19 -1.03 9.15
C ASN A 354 -3.60 -0.87 9.67
#